data_AF-A0A3N1XPA3-F1
#
_entry.id   AF-A0A3N1XPA3-F1
#
_cell.length_a   1.000
_cell.length_b   1.000
_cell.length_c   1.000
_cell.angle_alpha   90.00
_cell.angle_beta   90.00
_cell.angle_gamma   90.00
#
_symmetry.space_group_name_H-M   'P 1'
#
loop_
_entity.id
_entity.type
_entity.pdbx_description
1 polymer ?
#
loop_
_entity_poly.entity_id
_entity_poly.type
_entity_poly.pdbx_seq_one_letter_code
_entity_poly.pdbx_strand_id
1 'polypeptide(L)'
;MRDVAGIMLSAVEDNFEAQGRAKWKDLQQSTKDSRAKQGTWPGKILQRSGHLASSIVTRHSAYEAAVGTNVAYAAIHQFGGRTKAHVIRPKAKRALSFGGIVVRQVCHPGSEIPARPFLKMTKTDIRYMTEDVVRWYWRTLAQNGLAR
;
A
#
# COMPACT_ATOMS: atom_id res chain seq x y z
N MET A 1 -8.17 -22.43 0.90
CA MET A 1 -8.07 -20.94 0.92
C MET A 1 -7.16 -20.33 -0.17
N ARG A 2 -6.74 -21.08 -1.21
CA ARG A 2 -5.93 -20.51 -2.30
C ARG A 2 -6.70 -19.45 -3.08
N ASP A 3 -7.94 -19.75 -3.43
CA ASP A 3 -8.79 -18.87 -4.25
C ASP A 3 -9.15 -17.59 -3.48
N VAL A 4 -9.49 -17.69 -2.18
CA VAL A 4 -9.61 -16.55 -1.26
C VAL A 4 -8.35 -15.67 -1.27
N ALA A 5 -7.15 -16.25 -1.18
CA ALA A 5 -5.90 -15.47 -1.23
C ALA A 5 -5.70 -14.78 -2.59
N GLY A 6 -6.13 -15.41 -3.69
CA GLY A 6 -6.15 -14.80 -5.03
C GLY A 6 -7.10 -13.61 -5.12
N ILE A 7 -8.31 -13.73 -4.56
CA ILE A 7 -9.28 -12.61 -4.48
C ILE A 7 -8.69 -11.46 -3.66
N MET A 8 -8.07 -11.76 -2.52
CA MET A 8 -7.41 -10.76 -1.70
C MET A 8 -6.29 -10.04 -2.45
N LEU A 9 -5.45 -10.77 -3.21
CA LEU A 9 -4.39 -10.16 -4.03
C LEU A 9 -4.97 -9.22 -5.11
N SER A 10 -5.94 -9.72 -5.88
CA SER A 10 -6.63 -8.93 -6.91
C SER A 10 -7.24 -7.65 -6.33
N ALA A 11 -7.85 -7.74 -5.15
CA ALA A 11 -8.42 -6.58 -4.46
C ALA A 11 -7.35 -5.55 -4.05
N VAL A 12 -6.12 -5.97 -3.73
CA VAL A 12 -5.00 -5.07 -3.45
C VAL A 12 -4.48 -4.42 -4.74
N GLU A 13 -4.36 -5.19 -5.83
CA GLU A 13 -3.96 -4.68 -7.15
C GLU A 13 -4.96 -3.62 -7.64
N ASP A 14 -6.25 -3.88 -7.52
CA ASP A 14 -7.32 -2.92 -7.83
C ASP A 14 -7.22 -1.64 -7.00
N ASN A 15 -6.84 -1.74 -5.72
CA ASN A 15 -6.63 -0.57 -4.88
C ASN A 15 -5.44 0.27 -5.37
N PHE A 16 -4.34 -0.35 -5.80
CA PHE A 16 -3.21 0.38 -6.37
C PHE A 16 -3.58 1.02 -7.71
N GLU A 17 -4.30 0.30 -8.57
CA GLU A 17 -4.73 0.76 -9.88
C GLU A 17 -5.69 1.95 -9.78
N ALA A 18 -6.72 1.81 -8.94
CA ALA A 18 -7.71 2.85 -8.71
C ALA A 18 -7.19 4.01 -7.84
N GLN A 19 -5.96 3.93 -7.30
CA GLN A 19 -5.44 4.86 -6.29
C GLN A 19 -6.39 4.98 -5.09
N GLY A 20 -6.83 3.83 -4.61
CA GLY A 20 -7.85 3.64 -3.59
C GLY A 20 -9.25 3.51 -4.17
N ARG A 21 -9.93 2.40 -3.85
CA ARG A 21 -11.37 2.22 -4.14
C ARG A 21 -12.29 3.01 -3.19
N ALA A 22 -11.71 3.62 -2.16
CA ALA A 22 -12.07 4.95 -1.71
C ALA A 22 -10.86 5.85 -2.02
N LYS A 23 -11.03 6.85 -2.90
CA LYS A 23 -9.90 7.60 -3.46
C LYS A 23 -8.98 8.13 -2.37
N TRP A 24 -7.69 7.83 -2.50
CA TRP A 24 -6.68 8.32 -1.56
C TRP A 24 -6.51 9.83 -1.68
N LYS A 25 -6.06 10.46 -0.60
CA LYS A 25 -5.65 11.86 -0.62
C LYS A 25 -4.54 12.04 -1.67
N ASP A 26 -4.78 13.00 -2.56
CA ASP A 26 -3.90 13.32 -3.67
C ASP A 26 -2.51 13.80 -3.19
N LEU A 27 -1.53 13.73 -4.09
CA LEU A 27 -0.21 14.30 -3.85
C LEU A 27 -0.27 15.82 -3.88
N GLN A 28 0.57 16.45 -3.05
CA GLN A 28 0.80 17.89 -3.14
C GLN A 28 1.33 18.27 -4.52
N GLN A 29 0.99 19.46 -5.01
CA GLN A 29 1.43 19.94 -6.32
C GLN A 29 2.96 19.94 -6.45
N SER A 30 3.67 20.39 -5.41
CA SER A 30 5.14 20.34 -5.34
C SER A 30 5.71 18.93 -5.54
N THR A 31 5.02 17.89 -5.04
CA THR A 31 5.43 16.49 -5.24
C THR A 31 5.20 16.06 -6.69
N LYS A 32 4.09 16.47 -7.31
CA LYS A 32 3.80 16.20 -8.72
C LYS A 32 4.82 16.88 -9.62
N ASP A 33 5.12 18.15 -9.37
CA ASP A 33 6.11 18.93 -10.13
C ASP A 33 7.51 18.30 -10.00
N SER A 34 7.89 17.90 -8.79
CA SER A 34 9.16 17.19 -8.57
C SER A 34 9.22 15.86 -9.33
N ARG A 35 8.12 15.10 -9.38
CA ARG A 35 8.04 13.85 -10.14
C ARG A 35 8.03 14.09 -11.66
N ALA A 36 7.39 15.15 -12.12
CA ALA A 36 7.37 15.54 -13.54
C ALA A 36 8.79 15.87 -14.02
N LYS A 37 9.54 16.64 -13.22
CA LYS A 37 10.98 16.89 -13.48
C LYS A 37 11.82 15.61 -13.52
N GLN A 38 11.39 14.58 -12.80
CA GLN A 38 12.03 13.25 -12.78
C GLN A 38 11.49 12.29 -13.86
N GLY A 39 10.56 12.73 -14.72
CA GLY A 39 9.96 11.88 -15.75
C GLY A 39 9.02 10.78 -15.22
N THR A 40 8.55 10.91 -13.97
CA THR A 40 7.68 9.91 -13.30
C THR A 40 6.25 10.42 -13.07
N TRP A 41 5.87 11.50 -13.76
CA TRP A 41 4.53 12.08 -13.74
C TRP A 41 4.12 12.54 -15.16
N PRO A 42 2.86 12.35 -15.61
CA PRO A 42 1.71 11.79 -14.88
C PRO A 42 1.89 10.30 -14.50
N GLY A 43 1.49 9.93 -13.28
CA GLY A 43 1.67 8.57 -12.76
C GLY A 43 0.80 8.30 -11.54
N LYS A 44 0.90 7.08 -10.99
CA LYS A 44 0.04 6.63 -9.87
C LYS A 44 0.66 6.86 -8.49
N ILE A 45 -0.20 7.16 -7.52
CA ILE A 45 0.16 7.25 -6.11
C ILE A 45 0.66 5.87 -5.62
N LEU A 46 1.72 5.87 -4.80
CA LEU A 46 2.43 4.67 -4.33
C LEU A 46 3.08 3.79 -5.42
N GLN A 47 3.11 4.25 -6.67
CA GLN A 47 3.69 3.49 -7.80
C GLN A 47 4.78 4.25 -8.56
N ARG A 48 5.55 5.14 -7.90
CA ARG A 48 6.63 5.87 -8.58
C ARG A 48 7.67 4.92 -9.20
N SER A 49 8.08 3.88 -8.46
CA SER A 49 8.95 2.80 -8.93
C SER A 49 8.24 1.44 -8.96
N GLY A 50 6.97 1.37 -8.57
CA GLY A 50 6.22 0.12 -8.41
C GLY A 50 6.62 -0.78 -7.23
N HIS A 51 7.72 -0.49 -6.52
CA HIS A 51 8.29 -1.41 -5.51
C HIS A 51 7.30 -1.87 -4.42
N LEU A 52 6.47 -0.97 -3.88
CA LEU A 52 5.49 -1.36 -2.86
C LEU A 52 4.44 -2.31 -3.45
N ALA A 53 3.90 -2.00 -4.63
CA ALA A 53 2.91 -2.84 -5.29
C ALA A 53 3.48 -4.22 -5.66
N SER A 54 4.71 -4.27 -6.18
CA SER A 54 5.37 -5.54 -6.53
C SER A 54 5.84 -6.35 -5.33
N SER A 55 5.93 -5.76 -4.13
CA SER A 55 6.28 -6.47 -2.89
C SER A 55 5.11 -7.19 -2.23
N ILE A 56 3.90 -7.06 -2.77
CA ILE A 56 2.72 -7.72 -2.21
C ILE A 56 2.82 -9.21 -2.46
N VAL A 57 2.71 -9.99 -1.38
CA VAL A 57 2.74 -11.44 -1.40
C VAL A 57 1.49 -12.01 -0.73
N THR A 58 1.12 -13.22 -1.12
CA THR A 58 0.05 -13.98 -0.48
C THR A 58 0.59 -15.22 0.24
N ARG A 59 -0.13 -15.65 1.26
CA ARG A 59 0.07 -16.93 1.94
C ARG A 59 -1.29 -17.58 2.14
N HIS A 60 -1.38 -18.90 2.01
CA HIS A 60 -2.60 -19.64 2.29
C HIS A 60 -2.32 -21.00 2.91
N SER A 61 -3.30 -21.51 3.65
CA SER A 61 -3.37 -22.88 4.17
C SER A 61 -4.73 -23.50 3.84
N ALA A 62 -5.06 -24.64 4.46
CA ALA A 62 -6.39 -25.20 4.39
C ALA A 62 -7.45 -24.28 5.02
N TYR A 63 -7.09 -23.48 6.03
CA TYR A 63 -8.03 -22.71 6.85
C TYR A 63 -7.77 -21.21 6.88
N GLU A 64 -6.63 -20.74 6.37
CA GLU A 64 -6.23 -19.33 6.42
C GLU A 64 -5.82 -18.80 5.03
N ALA A 65 -6.06 -17.51 4.81
CA ALA A 65 -5.52 -16.74 3.70
C ALA A 65 -5.00 -15.39 4.22
N ALA A 66 -3.85 -14.96 3.71
CA ALA A 66 -3.23 -13.69 4.07
C ALA A 66 -2.64 -13.02 2.82
N VAL A 67 -2.67 -11.68 2.82
CA VAL A 67 -1.99 -10.83 1.83
C VAL A 67 -1.27 -9.71 2.56
N GLY A 68 -0.06 -9.36 2.14
CA GLY A 68 0.72 -8.34 2.81
C GLY A 68 2.06 -8.05 2.16
N THR A 69 2.88 -7.24 2.83
CA THR A 69 4.24 -6.88 2.43
C THR A 69 5.10 -6.68 3.67
N ASN A 70 6.40 -6.92 3.55
CA ASN A 70 7.40 -6.65 4.58
C ASN A 70 8.12 -5.30 4.37
N VAL A 71 7.72 -4.51 3.37
CA VAL A 71 8.32 -3.21 3.09
C VAL A 71 8.11 -2.26 4.27
N ALA A 72 9.19 -1.76 4.86
CA ALA A 72 9.15 -1.01 6.12
C ALA A 72 8.22 0.23 6.10
N TYR A 73 8.15 0.92 4.96
CA TYR A 73 7.31 2.12 4.81
C TYR A 73 5.84 1.79 4.49
N ALA A 74 5.48 0.52 4.31
CA ALA A 74 4.12 0.11 3.99
C ALA A 74 3.14 0.44 5.12
N ALA A 75 3.56 0.27 6.38
CA ALA A 75 2.69 0.50 7.54
C ALA A 75 2.19 1.95 7.62
N ILE A 76 3.09 2.94 7.49
CA ILE A 76 2.69 4.36 7.55
C ILE A 76 1.84 4.76 6.34
N HIS A 77 1.95 4.07 5.20
CA HIS A 77 1.01 4.26 4.10
C HIS A 77 -0.33 3.55 4.32
N GLN A 78 -0.36 2.37 4.93
CA GLN A 78 -1.60 1.67 5.22
C GLN A 78 -2.45 2.43 6.25
N PHE A 79 -1.82 2.87 7.35
CA PHE A 79 -2.53 3.43 8.50
C PHE A 79 -2.49 4.96 8.57
N GLY A 80 -1.61 5.60 7.79
CA GLY A 80 -1.25 6.99 8.01
C GLY A 80 -0.38 7.17 9.26
N GLY A 81 0.01 8.41 9.54
CA GLY A 81 0.73 8.73 10.77
C GLY A 81 1.65 9.93 10.63
N ARG A 82 2.45 10.15 11.67
CA ARG A 82 3.40 11.26 11.74
C ARG A 82 4.82 10.75 11.92
N THR A 83 5.75 11.20 11.09
CA THR A 83 7.18 10.92 11.32
C THR A 83 7.71 11.79 12.46
N LYS A 84 8.72 11.30 13.18
CA LYS A 84 9.28 12.02 14.33
C LYS A 84 10.02 13.29 13.89
N ALA A 85 9.93 14.33 14.72
CA ALA A 85 10.77 15.51 14.57
C ALA A 85 12.24 15.13 14.70
N HIS A 86 13.10 15.72 13.88
CA HIS A 86 14.54 15.45 13.89
C HIS A 86 15.31 16.61 13.25
N VAL A 87 16.60 16.68 13.55
CA VAL A 87 17.50 17.69 13.02
C VAL A 87 18.29 17.11 11.85
N ILE A 88 18.25 17.79 10.71
CA ILE A 88 19.02 17.43 9.51
C ILE A 88 20.31 18.25 9.53
N ARG A 89 21.45 17.56 9.48
CA ARG A 89 22.79 18.16 9.50
C ARG A 89 23.59 17.73 8.27
N PRO A 90 24.47 18.60 7.74
CA PRO A 90 25.34 18.23 6.64
C PRO A 90 26.37 17.19 7.13
N LYS A 91 26.56 16.12 6.34
CA LYS A 91 27.49 15.04 6.69
C LYS A 91 28.94 15.39 6.40
N ALA A 92 29.21 16.04 5.27
CA ALA A 92 30.58 16.30 4.77
C ALA A 92 30.92 17.78 4.59
N LYS A 93 29.92 18.66 4.42
CA LYS A 93 30.12 20.10 4.20
C LYS A 93 29.77 20.90 5.46
N ARG A 94 30.14 22.19 5.47
CA ARG A 94 29.87 23.11 6.59
C ARG A 94 28.42 23.57 6.71
N ALA A 95 27.64 23.50 5.63
CA ALA A 95 26.26 23.93 5.57
C ALA A 95 25.46 23.13 4.53
N LEU A 96 24.14 23.10 4.71
CA LEU A 96 23.16 22.67 3.72
C LEU A 96 22.85 23.87 2.81
N SER A 97 22.64 23.60 1.51
CA SER A 97 22.27 24.63 0.54
C SER A 97 21.18 24.12 -0.40
N PHE A 98 20.09 24.86 -0.52
CA PHE A 98 18.97 24.56 -1.42
C PHE A 98 18.21 25.85 -1.77
N GLY A 99 17.97 26.09 -3.06
CA GLY A 99 17.18 27.26 -3.51
C GLY A 99 17.75 28.62 -3.09
N GLY A 100 19.07 28.76 -3.01
CA GLY A 100 19.75 29.98 -2.54
C GLY A 100 19.82 30.15 -1.02
N ILE A 101 19.13 29.29 -0.25
CA ILE A 101 19.18 29.29 1.22
C ILE A 101 20.38 28.47 1.69
N VAL A 102 21.19 29.01 2.59
CA VAL A 102 22.33 28.34 3.22
C VAL A 102 22.15 28.30 4.73
N VAL A 103 22.07 27.09 5.32
CA VAL A 103 21.84 26.90 6.76
C VAL A 103 22.75 25.83 7.34
N ARG A 104 23.14 25.97 8.61
CA ARG A 104 23.98 24.98 9.30
C ARG A 104 23.22 23.69 9.64
N GLN A 105 21.92 23.79 9.90
CA GLN A 105 21.03 22.67 10.18
C GLN A 105 19.58 23.04 9.85
N VAL A 106 18.73 22.03 9.67
CA VAL A 106 17.27 22.19 9.55
C VAL A 106 16.59 21.43 10.69
N CYS A 107 15.73 22.12 11.44
CA CYS A 107 14.88 21.49 12.46
C CYS A 107 13.57 21.03 11.79
N HIS A 108 13.49 19.76 11.42
CA HIS A 108 12.33 19.22 10.72
C HIS A 108 11.26 18.74 11.73
N PRO A 109 10.00 19.23 11.68
CA PRO A 109 8.96 18.93 12.67
C PRO A 109 8.34 17.53 12.53
N GLY A 110 8.87 16.72 11.62
CA GLY A 110 8.21 15.52 11.12
C GLY A 110 7.22 15.84 10.00
N SER A 111 6.69 14.80 9.38
CA SER A 111 5.73 14.88 8.29
C SER A 111 4.47 14.12 8.68
N GLU A 112 3.33 14.73 8.40
CA GLU A 112 2.05 14.04 8.44
C GLU A 112 1.85 13.31 7.10
N ILE A 113 1.64 12.00 7.19
CA ILE A 113 1.44 11.13 6.03
C ILE A 113 -0.01 10.63 6.08
N PRO A 114 -0.84 10.94 5.08
CA PRO A 114 -2.22 10.46 5.04
C PRO A 114 -2.26 8.95 4.82
N ALA A 115 -3.26 8.30 5.39
CA ALA A 115 -3.55 6.90 5.13
C ALA A 115 -3.94 6.68 3.66
N ARG A 116 -3.41 5.60 3.10
CA ARG A 116 -3.64 5.08 1.76
C ARG A 116 -3.83 3.57 1.89
N PRO A 117 -4.98 3.13 2.44
CA PRO A 117 -5.16 1.75 2.85
C PRO A 117 -5.31 0.82 1.63
N PHE A 118 -4.18 0.34 1.12
CA PHE A 118 -4.10 -0.51 -0.07
C PHE A 118 -4.48 -1.97 0.20
N LEU A 119 -4.44 -2.41 1.47
CA LEU A 119 -4.91 -3.74 1.89
C LEU A 119 -6.43 -3.80 2.17
N LYS A 120 -7.18 -2.72 1.90
CA LYS A 120 -8.60 -2.65 2.24
C LYS A 120 -9.46 -3.47 1.26
N MET A 121 -10.30 -4.34 1.80
CA MET A 121 -11.31 -5.06 1.03
C MET A 121 -12.61 -4.24 0.94
N THR A 122 -13.22 -4.24 -0.22
CA THR A 122 -14.57 -3.70 -0.45
C THR A 122 -15.62 -4.75 -0.10
N LYS A 123 -16.89 -4.32 -0.03
CA LYS A 123 -18.02 -5.25 0.18
C LYS A 123 -18.09 -6.33 -0.90
N THR A 124 -17.75 -5.96 -2.13
CA THR A 124 -17.74 -6.88 -3.28
C THR A 124 -16.66 -7.96 -3.13
N ASP A 125 -15.44 -7.59 -2.73
CA ASP A 125 -14.37 -8.57 -2.52
C ASP A 125 -14.73 -9.55 -1.40
N ILE A 126 -15.27 -9.03 -0.30
CA ILE A 126 -15.72 -9.85 0.85
C ILE A 126 -16.81 -10.83 0.40
N ARG A 127 -17.74 -10.40 -0.45
CA ARG A 127 -18.75 -11.28 -1.02
C ARG A 127 -18.11 -12.39 -1.84
N TYR A 128 -17.18 -12.08 -2.75
CA TYR A 128 -16.49 -13.09 -3.55
C TYR A 128 -15.69 -14.08 -2.70
N MET A 129 -15.01 -13.59 -1.66
CA MET A 129 -14.33 -14.46 -0.69
C MET A 129 -15.32 -15.41 0.02
N THR A 130 -16.50 -14.91 0.37
CA THR A 130 -17.54 -15.71 1.05
C THR A 130 -18.12 -16.77 0.13
N GLU A 131 -18.45 -16.40 -1.12
CA GLU A 131 -18.95 -17.32 -2.15
C GLU A 131 -17.96 -18.45 -2.43
N ASP A 132 -16.66 -18.13 -2.47
CA ASP A 132 -15.60 -19.12 -2.66
C ASP A 132 -15.51 -20.12 -1.50
N VAL A 133 -15.55 -19.64 -0.26
CA VAL A 133 -15.54 -20.50 0.94
C VAL A 133 -16.76 -21.41 0.97
N VAL A 134 -17.95 -20.87 0.71
CA VAL A 134 -19.21 -21.65 0.66
C VAL A 134 -19.13 -22.72 -0.44
N ARG A 135 -18.62 -22.36 -1.62
CA ARG A 135 -18.42 -23.32 -2.72
C ARG A 135 -17.46 -24.44 -2.32
N TRP A 136 -16.35 -24.11 -1.67
CA TRP A 136 -15.40 -25.11 -1.18
C TRP A 136 -16.05 -26.05 -0.15
N TYR A 137 -16.84 -25.51 0.77
CA TYR A 137 -17.58 -26.31 1.76
C TYR A 137 -18.53 -27.32 1.08
N TRP A 138 -19.36 -26.86 0.14
CA TRP A 138 -20.28 -27.75 -0.59
C TRP A 138 -19.56 -28.83 -1.40
N ARG A 139 -18.45 -28.49 -2.07
CA ARG A 139 -17.62 -29.49 -2.76
C ARG A 139 -17.08 -30.54 -1.80
N THR A 140 -16.64 -30.12 -0.62
CA THR A 140 -16.12 -31.02 0.41
C THR A 140 -17.21 -31.96 0.91
N LEU A 141 -18.41 -31.47 1.19
CA LEU A 141 -19.55 -32.33 1.57
C LEU A 141 -19.90 -33.34 0.48
N ALA A 142 -19.97 -32.91 -0.78
CA ALA A 142 -20.27 -33.79 -1.91
C ALA A 142 -19.22 -34.88 -2.09
N GLN A 143 -17.93 -34.54 -1.99
CA GLN A 143 -16.82 -35.51 -2.08
C GLN A 143 -16.84 -36.54 -0.97
N ASN A 144 -17.41 -36.22 0.19
CA ASN A 144 -17.51 -37.12 1.35
C ASN A 144 -18.89 -37.80 1.46
N GLY A 145 -19.78 -37.65 0.47
CA GLY A 145 -21.13 -38.24 0.51
C GLY A 145 -22.05 -37.66 1.59
N LEU A 146 -21.73 -36.48 2.10
CA LEU A 146 -22.49 -35.78 3.16
C LEU A 146 -23.41 -34.68 2.61
N ALA A 147 -23.40 -34.46 1.29
CA ALA A 147 -24.36 -33.58 0.64
C ALA A 147 -25.76 -34.24 0.68
N ARG A 148 -26.71 -33.56 1.32
CA ARG A 148 -28.13 -33.94 1.32
C ARG A 148 -28.86 -33.26 0.18
#